data_AF-A0A428N2C3-F1
#
_entry.id   AF-A0A428N2C3-F1
#
_cell.length_a   1.000
_cell.length_b   1.000
_cell.length_c   1.000
_cell.angle_alpha   90.00
_cell.angle_beta   90.00
_cell.angle_gamma   90.00
#
_symmetry.space_group_name_H-M   'P 1'
#
loop_
_entity.id
_entity.type
_entity.pdbx_description
1 polymer ?
#
loop_
_entity_poly.entity_id
_entity_poly.type
_entity_poly.pdbx_seq_one_letter_code
_entity_poly.pdbx_strand_id
1 'polypeptide(L)'
;MFTYKHVLYNMSGKIESVIRNVYAQRYRRKFIISEKIHMIEHEKVNMSDEEVNLINGIKAETKKYNRNNITRTEAYRKIYFHHQELHWALLAHMVSRNSGWCMTDLKGELLPHVMTEEERNALFHFYETANALIFKMLIRSYFFM
;
A
#
# COMPACT_ATOMS: atom_id res chain seq x y z
N MET A 1 -14.21 -37.16 -7.14
CA MET A 1 -14.63 -35.97 -7.91
C MET A 1 -13.90 -34.74 -7.34
N PHE A 2 -12.62 -34.56 -7.72
CA PHE A 2 -11.79 -33.45 -7.23
C PHE A 2 -12.21 -32.16 -7.94
N THR A 3 -12.85 -31.27 -7.21
CA THR A 3 -13.58 -30.13 -7.77
C THR A 3 -12.66 -29.02 -8.27
N TYR A 4 -12.82 -28.65 -9.54
CA TYR A 4 -12.26 -27.49 -10.26
C TYR A 4 -12.37 -26.13 -9.54
N LYS A 5 -13.09 -26.05 -8.40
CA LYS A 5 -13.26 -24.84 -7.57
C LYS A 5 -11.94 -24.20 -7.14
N HIS A 6 -10.94 -24.98 -6.72
CA HIS A 6 -9.65 -24.42 -6.28
C HIS A 6 -8.85 -23.79 -7.42
N VAL A 7 -8.93 -24.36 -8.63
CA VAL A 7 -8.27 -23.83 -9.83
C VAL A 7 -8.96 -22.54 -10.29
N LEU A 8 -10.29 -22.52 -10.26
CA LEU A 8 -11.09 -21.33 -10.58
C LEU A 8 -10.84 -20.17 -9.60
N TYR A 9 -10.75 -20.44 -8.29
CA TYR A 9 -10.45 -19.42 -7.28
C TYR A 9 -9.03 -18.84 -7.40
N ASN A 10 -8.06 -19.68 -7.79
CA ASN A 10 -6.69 -19.23 -7.98
C ASN A 10 -6.54 -18.41 -9.28
N MET A 11 -7.29 -18.77 -10.34
CA MET A 11 -7.38 -17.97 -11.55
C MET A 11 -8.11 -16.63 -11.33
N SER A 12 -9.24 -16.62 -10.62
CA SER A 12 -9.97 -15.38 -10.32
C SER A 12 -9.11 -14.45 -9.46
N GLY A 13 -8.41 -14.96 -8.45
CA GLY A 13 -7.48 -14.17 -7.63
C GLY A 13 -6.30 -13.58 -8.42
N LYS A 14 -5.76 -14.34 -9.38
CA LYS A 14 -4.71 -13.84 -10.30
C LYS A 14 -5.26 -12.79 -11.27
N ILE A 15 -6.44 -13.01 -11.85
CA ILE A 15 -7.09 -12.06 -12.76
C ILE A 15 -7.39 -10.77 -12.01
N GLU A 16 -7.98 -10.83 -10.82
CA GLU A 16 -8.18 -9.64 -9.98
C GLU A 16 -6.86 -8.96 -9.63
N SER A 17 -5.78 -9.70 -9.36
CA SER A 17 -4.47 -9.11 -9.09
C SER A 17 -3.87 -8.41 -10.31
N VAL A 18 -4.06 -8.97 -11.51
CA VAL A 18 -3.63 -8.37 -12.77
C VAL A 18 -4.45 -7.12 -13.06
N ILE A 19 -5.77 -7.20 -12.89
CA ILE A 19 -6.70 -6.09 -13.02
C ILE A 19 -6.33 -4.97 -12.03
N ARG A 20 -6.08 -5.30 -10.75
CA ARG A 20 -5.56 -4.35 -9.74
C ARG A 20 -4.27 -3.68 -10.19
N ASN A 21 -3.33 -4.43 -10.76
CA ASN A 21 -2.08 -3.87 -11.30
C ASN A 21 -2.31 -2.93 -12.49
N VAL A 22 -3.22 -3.30 -13.41
CA VAL A 22 -3.57 -2.46 -14.59
C VAL A 22 -4.27 -1.17 -14.16
N TYR A 23 -5.23 -1.25 -13.23
CA TYR A 23 -5.87 -0.06 -12.67
C TYR A 23 -4.86 0.81 -11.91
N ALA A 24 -4.01 0.23 -11.06
CA ALA A 24 -2.95 0.96 -10.37
C ALA A 24 -1.99 1.66 -11.35
N GLN A 25 -1.65 1.03 -12.48
CA GLN A 25 -0.85 1.67 -13.55
C GLN A 25 -1.60 2.81 -14.23
N ARG A 26 -2.91 2.70 -14.43
CA ARG A 26 -3.75 3.73 -15.05
C ARG A 26 -3.92 4.95 -14.15
N TYR A 27 -4.10 4.76 -12.84
CA TYR A 27 -4.17 5.87 -11.87
C TYR A 27 -2.80 6.48 -11.54
N ARG A 28 -1.69 5.74 -11.71
CA ARG A 28 -0.32 6.27 -11.57
C ARG A 28 -0.05 7.50 -12.43
N ARG A 29 -0.60 7.57 -13.66
CA ARG A 29 -0.41 8.72 -14.55
C ARG A 29 -1.20 9.96 -14.14
N LYS A 30 -2.35 9.78 -13.48
CA LYS A 30 -3.18 10.88 -12.96
C LYS A 30 -2.64 11.46 -11.66
N PHE A 31 -1.89 10.68 -10.88
CA PHE A 31 -1.22 11.08 -9.63
C PHE A 31 0.30 11.27 -9.81
N ILE A 32 0.75 11.70 -10.99
CA ILE A 32 2.09 12.28 -11.12
C ILE A 32 2.01 13.65 -10.42
N ILE A 33 2.32 13.69 -9.12
CA ILE A 33 2.89 14.89 -8.53
C ILE A 33 4.09 15.19 -9.41
N SER A 34 4.10 16.33 -10.11
CA SER A 34 5.18 16.65 -11.03
C SER A 34 6.50 16.41 -10.30
N GLU A 35 7.34 15.53 -10.84
CA GLU A 35 8.71 15.39 -10.39
C GLU A 35 9.47 16.65 -10.81
N LYS A 36 9.12 17.82 -10.25
CA LYS A 36 10.11 18.83 -9.92
C LYS A 36 10.80 18.40 -8.62
N ILE A 37 11.30 17.17 -8.60
CA ILE A 37 12.46 16.87 -7.78
C ILE A 37 13.57 17.57 -8.55
N HIS A 38 14.19 18.60 -7.97
CA HIS A 38 15.44 19.10 -8.51
C HIS A 38 16.32 17.89 -8.80
N MET A 39 16.68 17.69 -10.08
CA MET A 39 17.66 16.70 -10.49
C MET A 39 18.99 17.14 -9.90
N ILE A 40 19.18 16.91 -8.61
CA ILE A 40 20.49 16.91 -8.00
C ILE A 40 21.17 15.72 -8.67
N GLU A 41 22.15 15.98 -9.52
CA GLU A 41 23.05 14.93 -10.00
C GLU A 41 23.66 14.29 -8.75
N HIS A 42 23.09 13.17 -8.34
CA HIS A 42 23.68 12.36 -7.30
C HIS A 42 24.96 11.79 -7.90
N GLU A 43 26.09 12.32 -7.47
CA GLU A 43 27.41 11.76 -7.69
C GLU A 43 27.33 10.24 -7.42
N LYS A 44 27.92 9.43 -8.32
CA LYS A 44 27.86 7.97 -8.20
C LYS A 44 28.53 7.55 -6.89
N VAL A 45 27.74 7.37 -5.84
CA VAL A 45 28.20 6.84 -4.57
C VAL A 45 28.65 5.41 -4.81
N ASN A 46 29.93 5.13 -4.59
CA ASN A 46 30.47 3.80 -4.67
C ASN A 46 30.08 3.06 -3.39
N MET A 47 28.93 2.37 -3.44
CA MET A 47 28.39 1.62 -2.30
C MET A 47 29.15 0.31 -2.14
N SER A 48 29.49 -0.03 -0.90
CA SER A 48 30.01 -1.34 -0.53
C SER A 48 28.94 -2.43 -0.73
N ASP A 49 29.38 -3.68 -0.85
CA ASP A 49 28.48 -4.84 -0.95
C ASP A 49 27.58 -4.96 0.29
N GLU A 50 28.06 -4.57 1.47
CA GLU A 50 27.28 -4.56 2.71
C GLU A 50 26.11 -3.56 2.63
N GLU A 51 26.36 -2.34 2.14
CA GLU A 51 25.32 -1.31 1.96
C GLU A 51 24.29 -1.76 0.92
N VAL A 52 24.73 -2.37 -0.18
CA VAL A 52 23.83 -2.92 -1.21
C VAL A 52 22.94 -4.00 -0.61
N ASN A 53 23.50 -4.92 0.19
CA ASN A 53 22.75 -5.98 0.85
C ASN A 53 21.75 -5.43 1.88
N LEU A 54 22.15 -4.44 2.67
CA LEU A 54 21.27 -3.76 3.63
C LEU A 54 20.09 -3.09 2.91
N ILE A 55 20.35 -2.33 1.85
CA ILE A 55 19.32 -1.65 1.06
C ILE A 55 18.34 -2.67 0.47
N ASN A 56 18.85 -3.78 -0.07
CA ASN A 56 18.02 -4.83 -0.62
C ASN A 56 17.15 -5.49 0.46
N GLY A 57 17.69 -5.70 1.65
CA GLY A 57 16.95 -6.17 2.83
C GLY A 57 15.80 -5.23 3.20
N ILE A 58 16.09 -3.94 3.35
CA ILE A 58 15.09 -2.90 3.67
C ILE A 58 13.99 -2.87 2.60
N LYS A 59 14.35 -2.91 1.31
CA LYS A 59 13.39 -2.94 0.19
C LYS A 59 12.50 -4.18 0.24
N ALA A 60 13.07 -5.35 0.49
CA ALA A 60 12.34 -6.61 0.57
C ALA A 60 11.34 -6.61 1.73
N GLU A 61 11.77 -6.16 2.91
CA GLU A 61 10.93 -6.07 4.10
C GLU A 61 9.82 -5.01 3.94
N THR A 62 10.17 -3.85 3.40
CA THR A 62 9.21 -2.79 3.05
C THR A 62 8.15 -3.32 2.10
N LYS A 63 8.53 -4.07 1.06
CA LYS A 63 7.58 -4.68 0.11
C LYS A 63 6.70 -5.74 0.78
N LYS A 64 7.28 -6.56 1.66
CA LYS A 64 6.57 -7.61 2.42
C LYS A 64 5.45 -7.01 3.27
N TYR A 65 5.73 -5.95 4.03
CA TYR A 65 4.73 -5.34 4.90
C TYR A 65 3.75 -4.42 4.17
N ASN A 66 4.15 -3.81 3.04
CA ASN A 66 3.26 -2.97 2.22
C ASN A 66 2.35 -3.74 1.25
N ARG A 67 2.32 -5.08 1.29
CA ARG A 67 1.54 -5.89 0.33
C ARG A 67 0.03 -5.62 0.37
N ASN A 68 -0.54 -5.28 1.52
CA ASN A 68 -1.95 -4.93 1.70
C ASN A 68 -2.16 -4.06 2.95
N ASN A 69 -3.37 -3.53 3.12
CA ASN A 69 -3.71 -2.68 4.26
C ASN A 69 -3.49 -3.38 5.62
N ILE A 70 -3.84 -4.66 5.76
CA ILE A 70 -3.71 -5.39 7.03
C ILE A 70 -2.25 -5.46 7.48
N THR A 71 -1.35 -5.94 6.62
CA THR A 71 0.06 -6.09 7.00
C THR A 71 0.75 -4.76 7.22
N ARG A 72 0.35 -3.73 6.48
CA ARG A 72 0.89 -2.38 6.64
C ARG A 72 0.45 -1.76 7.95
N THR A 73 -0.83 -1.87 8.28
CA THR A 73 -1.41 -1.41 9.56
C THR A 73 -0.72 -2.06 10.75
N GLU A 74 -0.46 -3.37 10.68
CA GLU A 74 0.21 -4.10 11.77
C GLU A 74 1.70 -3.75 11.86
N ALA A 75 2.38 -3.50 10.74
CA ALA A 75 3.78 -3.09 10.75
C ALA A 75 3.97 -1.75 11.48
N TYR A 76 3.10 -0.77 11.20
CA TYR A 76 3.13 0.51 11.91
C TYR A 76 2.84 0.37 13.40
N ARG A 77 1.89 -0.51 13.76
CA ARG A 77 1.60 -0.83 15.17
C ARG A 77 2.85 -1.34 15.87
N LYS A 78 3.50 -2.35 15.28
CA LYS A 78 4.71 -2.96 15.84
C LYS A 78 5.84 -1.95 15.99
N ILE A 79 6.09 -1.12 14.97
CA ILE A 79 7.11 -0.06 15.03
C ILE A 79 6.85 0.85 16.22
N TYR A 80 5.62 1.38 16.36
CA TYR A 80 5.30 2.28 17.46
C TYR A 80 5.46 1.64 18.85
N PHE A 81 5.05 0.38 19.02
CA PHE A 81 5.20 -0.30 20.31
C PHE A 81 6.66 -0.61 20.68
N HIS A 82 7.55 -0.75 19.69
CA HIS A 82 8.99 -0.87 19.93
C HIS A 82 9.69 0.50 20.08
N HIS A 83 9.14 1.53 19.42
CA HIS A 83 9.71 2.87 19.30
C HIS A 83 8.62 3.92 19.49
N GLN A 84 8.28 4.21 20.74
CA GLN A 84 7.16 5.11 21.07
C GLN A 84 7.44 6.58 20.72
N GLU A 85 8.71 6.94 20.52
CA GLU A 85 9.15 8.22 19.99
C GLU A 85 8.68 8.46 18.54
N LEU A 86 8.40 7.39 17.79
CA LEU A 86 7.89 7.44 16.43
C LEU A 86 6.37 7.63 16.43
N HIS A 87 5.88 8.76 16.95
CA HIS A 87 4.45 9.08 17.02
C HIS A 87 3.73 9.00 15.66
N TRP A 88 4.45 9.31 14.57
CA TRP A 88 3.91 9.17 13.22
C TRP A 88 3.56 7.72 12.86
N ALA A 89 4.22 6.72 13.45
CA ALA A 89 3.89 5.31 13.24
C ALA A 89 2.53 4.97 13.87
N LEU A 90 2.22 5.52 15.05
CA LEU A 90 0.89 5.38 15.63
C LEU A 90 -0.18 6.06 14.76
N LEU A 91 0.09 7.27 14.27
CA LEU A 91 -0.83 7.97 13.36
C LEU A 91 -1.07 7.17 12.08
N ALA A 92 0.00 6.65 11.47
CA ALA A 92 -0.07 5.81 10.28
C ALA A 92 -0.89 4.53 10.52
N HIS A 93 -0.71 3.89 11.68
CA HIS A 93 -1.54 2.75 12.11
C HIS A 93 -3.02 3.14 12.20
N MET A 94 -3.35 4.22 12.91
CA MET A 94 -4.72 4.67 13.15
C MET A 94 -5.45 5.02 11.85
N VAL A 95 -4.79 5.77 10.95
CA VAL A 95 -5.36 6.15 9.64
C VAL A 95 -5.54 4.94 8.73
N SER A 96 -4.56 4.04 8.65
CA SER A 96 -4.66 2.81 7.86
C SER A 96 -5.79 1.91 8.35
N ARG A 97 -5.94 1.78 9.67
CA ARG A 97 -7.01 1.02 10.33
C ARG A 97 -8.38 1.61 10.04
N ASN A 98 -8.54 2.93 10.18
CA ASN A 98 -9.82 3.61 9.89
C ASN A 98 -10.24 3.38 8.44
N SER A 99 -9.32 3.59 7.50
CA SER A 99 -9.61 3.34 6.08
C SER A 99 -9.90 1.86 5.80
N GLY A 100 -9.27 0.92 6.51
CA GLY A 100 -9.58 -0.51 6.42
C GLY A 100 -11.00 -0.85 6.89
N TRP A 101 -11.52 -0.15 7.91
CA TRP A 101 -12.92 -0.26 8.32
C TRP A 101 -13.85 0.25 7.24
N CYS A 102 -13.61 1.44 6.69
CA CYS A 102 -14.40 1.97 5.58
C CYS A 102 -14.43 1.03 4.37
N MET A 103 -13.30 0.39 4.03
CA MET A 103 -13.24 -0.61 2.96
C MET A 103 -14.09 -1.86 3.26
N THR A 104 -14.18 -2.25 4.52
CA THR A 104 -14.96 -3.42 4.96
C THR A 104 -16.45 -3.10 4.94
N ASP A 105 -16.84 -1.89 5.35
CA ASP A 105 -18.23 -1.43 5.32
C ASP A 105 -18.82 -1.44 3.90
N LEU A 106 -18.00 -1.18 2.87
CA LEU A 106 -18.43 -1.28 1.45
C LEU A 106 -18.92 -2.70 1.11
N LYS A 107 -18.43 -3.72 1.81
CA LYS A 107 -18.87 -5.12 1.68
C LYS A 107 -19.81 -5.56 2.79
N GLY A 108 -20.13 -4.67 3.74
CA GLY A 108 -21.08 -4.92 4.82
C GLY A 108 -22.52 -5.01 4.31
N GLU A 109 -23.47 -5.16 5.22
CA GLU A 109 -24.88 -5.35 4.87
C GLU A 109 -25.54 -4.07 4.34
N LEU A 110 -25.20 -2.91 4.90
CA LEU A 110 -25.95 -1.67 4.66
C LEU A 110 -25.62 -0.97 3.34
N LEU A 111 -24.33 -0.75 3.05
CA LEU A 111 -23.90 -0.02 1.84
C LEU A 111 -24.31 -0.67 0.49
N PRO A 112 -24.40 -2.01 0.33
CA PRO A 112 -24.98 -2.61 -0.87
C PRO A 112 -26.43 -2.19 -1.18
N HIS A 113 -27.19 -1.74 -0.18
CA HIS A 113 -28.58 -1.31 -0.40
C HIS A 113 -28.69 0.12 -0.94
N VAL A 114 -27.64 0.92 -0.80
CA VAL A 114 -27.64 2.35 -1.16
C VAL A 114 -26.62 2.72 -2.24
N MET A 115 -25.74 1.78 -2.61
CA MET A 115 -24.70 1.98 -3.62
C MET A 115 -24.58 0.79 -4.55
N THR A 116 -24.29 1.04 -5.83
CA THR A 116 -24.04 -0.05 -6.78
C THR A 116 -22.71 -0.77 -6.47
N GLU A 117 -22.50 -1.93 -7.10
CA GLU A 117 -21.21 -2.63 -6.97
C GLU A 117 -20.07 -1.79 -7.56
N GLU A 118 -20.29 -1.09 -8.67
CA GLU A 118 -19.31 -0.24 -9.33
C GLU A 118 -18.86 0.92 -8.43
N GLU A 119 -19.81 1.60 -7.77
CA GLU A 119 -19.51 2.72 -6.87
C GLU A 119 -18.69 2.27 -5.66
N ARG A 120 -19.04 1.11 -5.09
CA ARG A 120 -18.31 0.53 -3.96
C ARG A 120 -16.92 0.07 -4.36
N ASN A 121 -16.77 -0.53 -5.53
CA ASN A 121 -15.44 -0.87 -6.07
C ASN A 121 -14.59 0.39 -6.32
N ALA A 122 -15.20 1.46 -6.82
CA ALA A 122 -14.51 2.75 -7.00
C ALA A 122 -14.05 3.35 -5.66
N LEU A 123 -14.91 3.36 -4.63
CA LEU A 123 -14.55 3.82 -3.30
C LEU A 123 -13.46 2.93 -2.66
N PHE A 124 -13.56 1.62 -2.80
CA PHE A 124 -12.53 0.70 -2.32
C PHE A 124 -11.17 1.03 -2.94
N HIS A 125 -11.11 1.25 -4.26
CA HIS A 125 -9.88 1.65 -4.94
C HIS A 125 -9.38 3.02 -4.52
N PHE A 126 -10.29 3.98 -4.28
CA PHE A 126 -9.93 5.29 -3.74
C PHE A 126 -9.26 5.17 -2.37
N TYR A 127 -9.86 4.43 -1.44
CA TYR A 127 -9.29 4.21 -0.11
C TYR A 127 -7.94 3.47 -0.16
N GLU A 128 -7.80 2.45 -1.01
CA GLU A 128 -6.52 1.73 -1.16
C GLU A 128 -5.44 2.64 -1.72
N THR A 129 -5.78 3.46 -2.72
CA THR A 129 -4.85 4.40 -3.35
C THR A 129 -4.45 5.52 -2.40
N ALA A 130 -5.41 6.14 -1.71
CA ALA A 130 -5.16 7.21 -0.74
C ALA A 130 -4.22 6.74 0.38
N ASN A 131 -4.48 5.56 0.94
CA ASN A 131 -3.58 4.93 1.91
C ASN A 131 -2.17 4.76 1.32
N ALA A 132 -2.05 4.12 0.16
CA ALA A 132 -0.74 3.90 -0.47
C ALA A 132 0.03 5.21 -0.73
N LEU A 133 -0.66 6.30 -1.09
CA LEU A 133 -0.07 7.61 -1.32
C LEU A 133 0.40 8.29 -0.03
N ILE A 134 -0.43 8.32 1.02
CA ILE A 134 -0.04 8.87 2.33
C ILE A 134 1.25 8.21 2.82
N PHE A 135 1.35 6.89 2.68
CA PHE A 135 2.54 6.14 3.12
C PHE A 135 3.75 6.37 2.22
N LYS A 136 3.55 6.53 0.90
CA LYS A 136 4.64 6.93 -0.01
C LYS A 136 5.19 8.32 0.33
N MET A 137 4.32 9.25 0.75
CA MET A 137 4.72 10.60 1.14
C MET A 137 5.41 10.62 2.51
N LEU A 138 4.86 9.94 3.51
CA LEU A 138 5.48 9.85 4.85
C LEU A 138 6.90 9.28 4.78
N ILE A 139 7.11 8.16 4.08
CA ILE A 139 8.44 7.55 3.96
C ILE A 139 9.44 8.50 3.29
N ARG A 140 9.00 9.28 2.29
CA ARG A 140 9.88 10.27 1.62
C ARG A 140 10.21 11.45 2.50
N SER A 141 9.29 11.92 3.34
CA SER A 141 9.56 13.06 4.24
C SER A 141 10.54 12.71 5.36
N TYR A 142 10.54 11.48 5.87
CA TYR A 142 11.44 11.06 6.95
C TYR A 142 12.84 10.63 6.48
N PHE A 143 13.01 10.24 5.21
CA PHE A 143 14.34 9.90 4.67
C PHE A 143 15.15 11.12 4.19
N PHE A 144 14.53 12.30 4.16
CA PHE A 144 15.13 13.57 3.72
C PHE A 144 15.26 14.60 4.86
N MET A 145 15.04 14.18 6.10
CA MET A 145 15.31 14.94 7.33
C MET A 145 16.43 14.26 8.09
#